data_AF-A0A534UBJ1-F1
#
_entry.id   AF-A0A534UBJ1-F1
#
_cell.length_a   1.000
_cell.length_b   1.000
_cell.length_c   1.000
_cell.angle_alpha   90.00
_cell.angle_beta   90.00
_cell.angle_gamma   90.00
#
_symmetry.space_group_name_H-M   'P 1'
#
loop_
_entity.id
_entity.type
_entity.pdbx_description
1 polymer ?
#
loop_
_entity_poly.entity_id
_entity_poly.type
_entity_poly.pdbx_seq_one_letter_code
_entity_poly.pdbx_strand_id
1 'polypeptide(L)'
;MKHQRGNIVVLPNGSDDTANLQCALSNAGEKTVRLRADRYRLSTVVATNFRGRLEGAGRESTILTNISRPVFVTPNFIDNGPSETNPWASMLAFVGGSFTISDLSISITGTAPTTGWTALGLGPIYAYAHGIVILGDNVARTADAVIERVGMQAEDAPADLFGVNLVNGVFYEGFIGPEFLPIGGSFTVRDSAFRRVASPTPVFNASGTTVEIENNLMEGGLLGGELYGGLGGSSYKFLNNEVQATLAGFDLYDACTASTSLCAVSNSTVRIADNQFFDQGIVIEGTLGSNVKCRIDDNEFQHVQLQLYLGPATHDCVARDINSYVDLGKNNHVTR
;
A
#
# COMPACT_ATOMS: atom_id res chain seq x y z
N MET A 1 -24.39 -11.02 -10.32
CA MET A 1 -23.85 -9.72 -10.74
C MET A 1 -24.99 -8.72 -10.88
N LYS A 2 -25.13 -7.77 -9.96
CA LYS A 2 -26.04 -6.63 -10.13
C LYS A 2 -25.29 -5.56 -10.92
N HIS A 3 -25.75 -5.23 -12.12
CA HIS A 3 -25.25 -4.08 -12.87
C HIS A 3 -25.58 -2.79 -12.07
N GLN A 4 -24.56 -2.11 -11.54
CA GLN A 4 -24.73 -0.79 -10.90
C GLN A 4 -25.18 0.23 -11.95
N ARG A 5 -26.41 0.74 -11.81
CA ARG A 5 -27.00 1.76 -12.69
C ARG A 5 -26.81 3.15 -12.07
N GLY A 6 -25.72 3.83 -12.45
CA GLY A 6 -25.55 5.26 -12.20
C GLY A 6 -24.08 5.67 -12.18
N ASN A 7 -23.73 6.72 -12.93
CA ASN A 7 -22.41 7.33 -12.92
C ASN A 7 -22.51 8.77 -12.40
N ILE A 8 -21.60 9.16 -11.51
CA ILE A 8 -21.31 10.56 -11.20
C ILE A 8 -20.06 10.92 -11.99
N VAL A 9 -20.18 11.86 -12.92
CA VAL A 9 -19.03 12.30 -13.73
C VAL A 9 -18.39 13.51 -13.06
N VAL A 10 -17.09 13.44 -12.80
CA VAL A 10 -16.31 14.56 -12.27
C VAL A 10 -15.49 15.15 -13.40
N LEU A 11 -15.55 16.47 -13.57
CA LEU A 11 -14.76 17.22 -14.54
C LEU A 11 -13.72 18.04 -13.80
N PRO A 12 -12.49 18.16 -14.34
CA PRO A 12 -11.49 19.05 -13.77
C PRO A 12 -11.93 20.50 -13.94
N ASN A 13 -11.61 21.35 -12.97
CA ASN A 13 -11.86 22.79 -13.02
C ASN A 13 -10.59 23.60 -13.39
N GLY A 14 -9.46 22.91 -13.58
CA GLY A 14 -8.17 23.52 -13.93
C GLY A 14 -7.41 24.15 -12.76
N SER A 15 -7.91 24.05 -11.54
CA SER A 15 -7.37 24.68 -10.32
C SER A 15 -7.22 23.70 -9.17
N ASP A 16 -8.15 23.65 -8.23
CA ASP A 16 -8.22 22.71 -7.12
C ASP A 16 -9.53 21.91 -7.22
N ASP A 17 -9.41 20.62 -7.53
CA ASP A 17 -10.50 19.69 -7.78
C ASP A 17 -10.95 18.93 -6.52
N THR A 18 -10.33 19.23 -5.36
CA THR A 18 -10.56 18.48 -4.10
C THR A 18 -12.04 18.42 -3.74
N ALA A 19 -12.71 19.58 -3.69
CA ALA A 19 -14.12 19.66 -3.30
C ALA A 19 -15.05 18.93 -4.29
N ASN A 20 -14.73 18.94 -5.58
CA ASN A 20 -15.51 18.26 -6.62
C ASN A 20 -15.43 16.74 -6.45
N LEU A 21 -14.22 16.21 -6.27
CA LEU A 21 -14.03 14.77 -6.05
C LEU A 21 -14.59 14.32 -4.70
N GLN A 22 -14.36 15.10 -3.64
CA GLN A 22 -14.90 14.86 -2.31
C GLN A 22 -16.43 14.77 -2.34
N CYS A 23 -17.10 15.73 -2.98
CA CYS A 23 -18.55 15.73 -3.14
C CYS A 23 -19.05 14.50 -3.91
N ALA A 24 -18.37 14.12 -5.00
CA ALA A 24 -18.75 12.97 -5.80
C ALA A 24 -18.66 11.65 -5.01
N LEU A 25 -17.56 11.43 -4.28
CA LEU A 25 -17.37 10.23 -3.44
C LEU A 25 -18.39 10.17 -2.30
N SER A 26 -18.63 11.29 -1.61
CA SER A 26 -19.61 11.36 -0.51
C SER A 26 -21.05 11.08 -0.95
N ASN A 27 -21.39 11.37 -2.22
CA ASN A 27 -22.76 11.21 -2.75
C ASN A 27 -22.93 9.99 -3.68
N ALA A 28 -21.87 9.23 -3.92
CA ALA A 28 -21.91 8.11 -4.85
C ALA A 28 -22.81 6.96 -4.36
N GLY A 29 -22.79 6.67 -3.06
CA GLY A 29 -23.37 5.41 -2.55
C GLY A 29 -22.75 4.23 -3.28
N GLU A 30 -23.58 3.45 -3.99
CA GLU A 30 -23.13 2.32 -4.81
C GLU A 30 -22.88 2.65 -6.30
N LYS A 31 -22.60 3.91 -6.63
CA LYS A 31 -22.38 4.35 -8.02
C LYS A 31 -20.90 4.35 -8.40
N THR A 32 -20.65 4.45 -9.70
CA THR A 32 -19.32 4.76 -10.23
C THR A 32 -19.10 6.28 -10.24
N VAL A 33 -18.06 6.75 -9.55
CA VAL A 33 -17.48 8.08 -9.74
C VAL A 33 -16.50 7.99 -10.90
N ARG A 34 -16.85 8.58 -12.03
CA ARG A 34 -16.06 8.52 -13.26
C ARG A 34 -15.33 9.83 -13.49
N LEU A 35 -14.01 9.76 -13.55
CA LEU A 35 -13.13 10.85 -13.96
C LEU A 35 -12.97 10.81 -15.49
N ARG A 36 -12.99 11.98 -16.13
CA ARG A 36 -12.63 12.11 -17.54
C ARG A 36 -11.11 12.08 -17.71
N ALA A 37 -10.68 11.94 -18.96
CA ALA A 37 -9.28 12.08 -19.31
C ALA A 37 -8.84 13.53 -19.09
N ASP A 38 -8.08 13.77 -18.01
CA ASP A 38 -7.40 15.03 -17.71
C ASP A 38 -6.53 14.89 -16.44
N ARG A 39 -5.92 16.00 -16.02
CA ARG A 39 -5.21 16.16 -14.74
C ARG A 39 -6.11 16.84 -13.70
N TYR A 40 -6.33 16.15 -12.59
CA TYR A 40 -7.06 16.64 -11.42
C TYR A 40 -6.07 17.05 -10.33
N ARG A 41 -6.17 18.28 -9.86
CA ARG A 41 -5.27 18.81 -8.83
C ARG A 41 -5.93 18.72 -7.47
N LEU A 42 -5.35 17.95 -6.56
CA LEU A 42 -5.95 17.60 -5.28
C LEU A 42 -5.07 18.02 -4.10
N SER A 43 -5.70 18.29 -2.98
CA SER A 43 -5.06 18.31 -1.67
C SER A 43 -5.15 16.92 -1.03
N THR A 44 -6.10 16.71 -0.13
CA THR A 44 -6.42 15.44 0.51
C THR A 44 -7.91 15.14 0.32
N VAL A 45 -8.26 13.92 -0.06
CA VAL A 45 -9.66 13.49 -0.22
C VAL A 45 -9.93 12.30 0.69
N VAL A 46 -11.04 12.35 1.43
CA VAL A 46 -11.41 11.31 2.40
C VAL A 46 -12.76 10.70 2.03
N ALA A 47 -12.82 9.38 1.85
CA ALA A 47 -14.03 8.65 1.53
C ALA A 47 -14.36 7.64 2.64
N THR A 48 -15.43 7.91 3.38
CA THR A 48 -15.88 7.04 4.48
C THR A 48 -16.97 6.08 3.99
N ASN A 49 -16.79 4.79 4.23
CA ASN A 49 -17.72 3.71 3.87
C ASN A 49 -18.16 3.79 2.39
N PHE A 50 -17.24 4.12 1.48
CA PHE A 50 -17.51 4.18 0.06
C PHE A 50 -17.76 2.77 -0.49
N ARG A 51 -18.83 2.60 -1.27
CA ARG A 51 -19.30 1.30 -1.76
C ARG A 51 -19.46 1.25 -3.27
N GLY A 52 -18.48 1.73 -4.02
CA GLY A 52 -18.62 1.91 -5.46
C GLY A 52 -17.32 1.77 -6.23
N ARG A 53 -17.23 2.49 -7.35
CA ARG A 53 -16.02 2.51 -8.18
C ARG A 53 -15.53 3.95 -8.33
N LEU A 54 -14.24 4.18 -8.19
CA LEU A 54 -13.57 5.37 -8.69
C LEU A 54 -12.80 4.98 -9.95
N GLU A 55 -13.24 5.48 -11.10
CA GLU A 55 -12.76 5.00 -12.40
C GLU A 55 -12.30 6.19 -13.26
N GLY A 56 -11.07 6.11 -13.78
CA GLY A 56 -10.57 7.05 -14.79
C GLY A 56 -10.83 6.59 -16.22
N ALA A 57 -10.29 7.35 -17.17
CA ALA A 57 -10.34 7.05 -18.60
C ALA A 57 -9.12 6.24 -19.09
N GLY A 58 -8.22 5.86 -18.20
CA GLY A 58 -6.97 5.16 -18.47
C GLY A 58 -5.81 5.75 -17.67
N ARG A 59 -4.84 4.90 -17.31
CA ARG A 59 -3.67 5.27 -16.49
C ARG A 59 -2.92 6.50 -17.00
N GLU A 60 -2.74 6.60 -18.32
CA GLU A 60 -2.01 7.71 -18.96
C GLU A 60 -2.91 8.92 -19.27
N SER A 61 -4.22 8.76 -19.12
CA SER A 61 -5.23 9.75 -19.53
C SER A 61 -5.85 10.49 -18.35
N THR A 62 -5.97 9.85 -17.19
CA THR A 62 -6.53 10.44 -15.97
C THR A 62 -5.45 10.46 -14.89
N ILE A 63 -5.00 11.66 -14.50
CA ILE A 63 -3.91 11.83 -13.54
C ILE A 63 -4.41 12.65 -12.35
N LEU A 64 -4.30 12.12 -11.16
CA LEU A 64 -4.42 12.85 -9.91
C LEU A 64 -3.04 13.38 -9.52
N THR A 65 -2.93 14.67 -9.23
CA THR A 65 -1.67 15.32 -8.84
C THR A 65 -1.92 16.25 -7.67
N ASN A 66 -0.90 16.50 -6.85
CA ASN A 66 -1.01 17.50 -5.79
C ASN A 66 -1.22 18.91 -6.35
N ILE A 67 -1.90 19.76 -5.60
CA ILE A 67 -1.97 21.21 -5.88
C ILE A 67 -0.57 21.85 -5.85
N SER A 68 -0.41 23.02 -6.48
CA SER A 68 0.90 23.68 -6.69
C SER A 68 1.53 24.32 -5.44
N ARG A 69 0.91 24.16 -4.28
CA ARG A 69 1.41 24.65 -2.99
C ARG A 69 1.51 23.46 -2.03
N PRO A 70 2.38 23.51 -1.01
CA PRO A 70 2.42 22.48 0.00
C PRO A 70 1.03 22.23 0.60
N VAL A 71 0.61 20.97 0.57
CA VAL A 71 -0.67 20.54 1.13
C VAL A 71 -0.57 20.54 2.65
N PHE A 72 -1.51 21.21 3.31
CA PHE A 72 -1.55 21.22 4.76
C PHE A 72 -1.85 19.82 5.29
N VAL A 73 -1.03 19.39 6.25
CA VAL A 73 -1.15 18.11 6.94
C VAL A 73 -1.07 18.37 8.44
N THR A 74 -1.88 17.66 9.23
CA THR A 74 -1.80 17.71 10.68
C THR A 74 -0.52 17.01 11.18
N PRO A 75 0.30 17.66 12.02
CA PRO A 75 1.38 16.96 12.73
C PRO A 75 0.81 15.83 13.60
N ASN A 76 1.42 14.64 13.60
CA ASN A 76 0.88 13.45 14.24
C ASN A 76 -0.55 13.13 13.77
N PHE A 77 -0.84 13.32 12.47
CA PHE A 77 -2.17 13.06 11.90
C PHE A 77 -2.70 11.66 12.25
N ILE A 78 -1.81 10.71 12.48
CA ILE A 78 -2.07 9.33 12.86
C ILE A 78 -2.88 9.20 14.16
N ASP A 79 -2.77 10.16 15.08
CA ASP A 79 -3.45 10.11 16.39
C ASP A 79 -4.98 10.16 16.27
N ASN A 80 -5.51 10.59 15.12
CA ASN A 80 -6.94 10.63 14.82
C ASN A 80 -7.21 10.14 13.39
N GLY A 81 -8.44 9.71 13.10
CA GLY A 81 -8.81 9.32 11.73
C GLY A 81 -8.73 10.48 10.73
N PRO A 82 -8.55 10.18 9.42
CA PRO A 82 -8.51 11.20 8.39
C PRO A 82 -9.85 11.94 8.30
N SER A 83 -9.81 13.27 8.24
CA SER A 83 -11.00 14.12 8.10
C SER A 83 -10.61 15.51 7.60
N GLU A 84 -11.59 16.36 7.31
CA GLU A 84 -11.32 17.77 6.95
C GLU A 84 -10.55 18.54 8.03
N THR A 85 -10.79 18.21 9.31
CA THR A 85 -10.10 18.83 10.46
C THR A 85 -8.84 18.08 10.89
N ASN A 86 -8.61 16.88 10.35
CA ASN A 86 -7.41 16.10 10.54
C ASN A 86 -6.89 15.57 9.19
N PRO A 87 -6.41 16.44 8.30
CA PRO A 87 -5.86 16.04 7.02
C PRO A 87 -4.60 15.20 7.23
N TRP A 88 -4.66 13.96 6.74
CA TRP A 88 -3.52 13.06 6.68
C TRP A 88 -2.60 13.44 5.52
N ALA A 89 -1.34 13.00 5.56
CA ALA A 89 -0.42 13.06 4.42
C ALA A 89 -0.79 12.05 3.32
N SER A 90 -2.06 11.97 2.95
CA SER A 90 -2.61 11.02 1.97
C SER A 90 -3.31 11.77 0.85
N MET A 91 -3.05 11.44 -0.41
CA MET A 91 -3.84 12.02 -1.50
C MET A 91 -5.28 11.54 -1.44
N LEU A 92 -5.47 10.21 -1.32
CA LEU A 92 -6.77 9.59 -1.09
C LEU A 92 -6.73 8.76 0.21
N ALA A 93 -7.73 8.92 1.07
CA ALA A 93 -7.94 8.09 2.25
C ALA A 93 -9.32 7.45 2.21
N PHE A 94 -9.39 6.13 2.31
CA PHE A 94 -10.63 5.36 2.36
C PHE A 94 -10.77 4.72 3.75
N VAL A 95 -11.88 5.02 4.43
CA VAL A 95 -12.17 4.49 5.77
C VAL A 95 -13.35 3.52 5.68
N GLY A 96 -13.05 2.23 5.71
CA GLY A 96 -13.97 1.13 5.49
C GLY A 96 -14.56 1.10 4.08
N GLY A 97 -15.64 0.33 3.91
CA GLY A 97 -16.37 0.22 2.65
C GLY A 97 -15.95 -0.95 1.77
N SER A 98 -16.44 -0.95 0.53
CA SER A 98 -16.19 -2.01 -0.46
C SER A 98 -16.13 -1.39 -1.85
N PHE A 99 -14.93 -1.24 -2.40
CA PHE A 99 -14.73 -0.39 -3.57
C PHE A 99 -13.66 -0.89 -4.53
N THR A 100 -13.72 -0.35 -5.74
CA THR A 100 -12.68 -0.50 -6.75
C THR A 100 -12.14 0.85 -7.17
N ILE A 101 -10.82 0.96 -7.35
CA ILE A 101 -10.17 2.10 -8.00
C ILE A 101 -9.49 1.58 -9.26
N SER A 102 -9.77 2.20 -10.41
CA SER A 102 -9.20 1.74 -11.66
C SER A 102 -8.91 2.83 -12.68
N ASP A 103 -8.00 2.52 -13.60
CA ASP A 103 -7.79 3.25 -14.85
C ASP A 103 -7.39 4.72 -14.65
N LEU A 104 -6.50 5.00 -13.70
CA LEU A 104 -5.97 6.33 -13.39
C LEU A 104 -4.55 6.28 -12.86
N SER A 105 -3.88 7.43 -12.76
CA SER A 105 -2.58 7.57 -12.10
C SER A 105 -2.61 8.57 -10.96
N ILE A 106 -1.73 8.38 -9.98
CA ILE A 106 -1.31 9.40 -9.01
C ILE A 106 0.13 9.83 -9.36
N SER A 107 0.35 11.13 -9.49
CA SER A 107 1.68 11.72 -9.73
C SER A 107 1.93 12.80 -8.69
N ILE A 108 2.88 12.59 -7.79
CA ILE A 108 3.27 13.60 -6.80
C ILE A 108 4.42 14.43 -7.35
N THR A 109 4.28 15.76 -7.29
CA THR A 109 5.23 16.71 -7.86
C THR A 109 5.79 17.65 -6.79
N GLY A 110 7.06 18.00 -6.94
CA GLY A 110 7.81 18.84 -6.01
C GLY A 110 8.48 18.03 -4.89
N THR A 111 9.58 18.57 -4.38
CA THR A 111 10.42 17.91 -3.36
C THR A 111 9.89 18.05 -1.93
N ALA A 112 8.90 18.92 -1.71
CA ALA A 112 8.24 19.13 -0.41
C ALA A 112 6.73 19.36 -0.64
N PRO A 113 5.98 18.32 -1.04
CA PRO A 113 4.60 18.45 -1.46
C PRO A 113 3.61 18.72 -0.31
N THR A 114 4.01 18.53 0.95
CA THR A 114 3.19 18.82 2.14
C THR A 114 3.84 19.89 3.03
N THR A 115 3.09 20.41 4.01
CA THR A 115 3.60 21.37 5.01
C THR A 115 4.56 20.75 6.03
N GLY A 116 4.78 19.44 5.98
CA GLY A 116 5.55 18.70 6.96
C GLY A 116 4.66 18.02 8.01
N TRP A 117 5.01 16.80 8.40
CA TRP A 117 4.33 16.04 9.44
C TRP A 117 5.33 15.22 10.26
N THR A 118 4.88 14.80 11.44
CA THR A 118 5.59 13.86 12.33
C THR A 118 4.69 12.67 12.61
N ALA A 119 5.27 11.51 12.84
CA ALA A 119 4.54 10.32 13.27
C ALA A 119 5.52 9.35 13.95
N LEU A 120 5.10 8.69 15.03
CA LEU A 120 5.91 7.65 15.71
C LEU A 120 7.33 8.12 16.10
N GLY A 121 7.48 9.42 16.44
CA GLY A 121 8.79 10.02 16.77
C GLY A 121 9.68 10.37 15.57
N LEU A 122 9.20 10.16 14.34
CA LEU A 122 9.88 10.56 13.11
C LEU A 122 9.42 11.95 12.65
N GLY A 123 10.31 12.68 11.98
CA GLY A 123 10.03 13.91 11.24
C GLY A 123 10.84 15.14 11.65
N PRO A 124 10.59 16.30 11.00
CA PRO A 124 9.53 16.55 10.02
C PRO A 124 9.77 15.84 8.68
N ILE A 125 8.71 15.26 8.11
CA ILE A 125 8.66 14.62 6.77
C ILE A 125 7.77 15.46 5.88
N TYR A 126 8.23 15.85 4.68
CA TYR A 126 7.49 16.72 3.75
C TYR A 126 6.85 15.96 2.59
N ALA A 127 7.26 14.73 2.33
CA ALA A 127 6.63 13.79 1.40
C ALA A 127 5.16 13.51 1.74
N TYR A 128 4.39 13.05 0.77
CA TYR A 128 3.15 12.33 1.06
C TYR A 128 3.49 11.00 1.74
N ALA A 129 2.81 10.69 2.84
CA ALA A 129 2.87 9.35 3.44
C ALA A 129 2.20 8.32 2.51
N HIS A 130 1.09 8.71 1.85
CA HIS A 130 0.28 7.77 1.06
C HIS A 130 -0.22 8.37 -0.26
N GLY A 131 -0.19 7.59 -1.33
CA GLY A 131 -0.99 7.86 -2.51
C GLY A 131 -2.44 7.52 -2.21
N ILE A 132 -2.65 6.29 -1.74
CA ILE A 132 -3.94 5.76 -1.29
C ILE A 132 -3.71 5.07 0.05
N VAL A 133 -4.44 5.46 1.09
CA VAL A 133 -4.51 4.70 2.35
C VAL A 133 -5.90 4.08 2.50
N ILE A 134 -5.94 2.83 2.94
CA ILE A 134 -7.15 2.03 3.15
C ILE A 134 -7.15 1.58 4.59
N LEU A 135 -8.17 2.04 5.32
CA LEU A 135 -8.29 1.86 6.75
C LEU A 135 -9.59 1.12 7.07
N GLY A 136 -9.64 0.44 8.21
CA GLY A 136 -10.89 -0.09 8.75
C GLY A 136 -11.78 1.03 9.28
N ASP A 137 -13.10 0.86 9.26
CA ASP A 137 -13.99 1.77 9.99
C ASP A 137 -13.92 1.52 11.52
N ASN A 138 -14.47 2.44 12.32
CA ASN A 138 -14.44 2.31 13.79
C ASN A 138 -15.39 1.23 14.35
N VAL A 139 -16.12 0.49 13.51
CA VAL A 139 -17.17 -0.44 13.94
C VAL A 139 -16.82 -1.88 13.58
N ALA A 140 -16.78 -2.18 12.28
CA ALA A 140 -16.40 -3.48 11.73
C ALA A 140 -14.88 -3.62 11.58
N ARG A 141 -14.16 -2.51 11.39
CA ARG A 141 -12.71 -2.49 11.11
C ARG A 141 -12.34 -3.30 9.86
N THR A 142 -13.21 -3.26 8.86
CA THR A 142 -13.00 -3.96 7.61
C THR A 142 -13.05 -3.01 6.42
N ALA A 143 -12.26 -3.33 5.40
CA ALA A 143 -12.38 -2.73 4.08
C ALA A 143 -12.19 -3.81 3.01
N ASP A 144 -12.94 -3.70 1.92
CA ASP A 144 -12.73 -4.52 0.72
C ASP A 144 -12.30 -3.61 -0.43
N ALA A 145 -11.05 -3.72 -0.88
CA ALA A 145 -10.47 -2.82 -1.85
C ALA A 145 -9.82 -3.57 -3.00
N VAL A 146 -10.20 -3.19 -4.23
CA VAL A 146 -9.55 -3.65 -5.46
C VAL A 146 -8.93 -2.45 -6.16
N ILE A 147 -7.63 -2.47 -6.38
CA ILE A 147 -6.89 -1.48 -7.13
C ILE A 147 -6.39 -2.15 -8.41
N GLU A 148 -6.85 -1.69 -9.57
CA GLU A 148 -6.50 -2.32 -10.85
C GLU A 148 -6.13 -1.29 -11.90
N ARG A 149 -5.03 -1.53 -12.64
CA ARG A 149 -4.57 -0.62 -13.70
C ARG A 149 -4.32 0.80 -13.20
N VAL A 150 -3.75 0.93 -12.01
CA VAL A 150 -3.37 2.22 -11.41
C VAL A 150 -1.89 2.49 -11.60
N GLY A 151 -1.54 3.74 -11.89
CA GLY A 151 -0.15 4.22 -11.93
C GLY A 151 0.17 5.04 -10.70
N MET A 152 1.39 4.93 -10.19
CA MET A 152 1.93 5.86 -9.19
C MET A 152 3.33 6.29 -9.55
N GLN A 153 3.55 7.60 -9.54
CA GLN A 153 4.84 8.21 -9.84
C GLN A 153 5.22 9.19 -8.71
N ALA A 154 6.38 8.94 -8.12
CA ALA A 154 7.05 9.85 -7.21
C ALA A 154 8.21 10.59 -7.91
N GLU A 155 8.71 11.65 -7.29
CA GLU A 155 9.96 12.33 -7.65
C GLU A 155 10.98 12.20 -6.52
N ASP A 156 12.26 12.32 -6.87
CA ASP A 156 13.35 12.30 -5.91
C ASP A 156 13.25 13.54 -4.99
N ALA A 157 13.34 13.31 -3.68
CA ALA A 157 13.34 14.33 -2.66
C ALA A 157 14.49 14.04 -1.68
N PRO A 158 15.76 14.26 -2.07
CA PRO A 158 16.93 13.82 -1.30
C PRO A 158 17.08 14.49 0.07
N ALA A 159 16.35 15.59 0.31
CA ALA A 159 16.31 16.27 1.61
C ALA A 159 15.23 15.68 2.56
N ASP A 160 14.34 14.83 2.04
CA ASP A 160 13.31 14.14 2.82
C ASP A 160 13.87 12.82 3.39
N LEU A 161 13.25 12.31 4.45
CA LEU A 161 13.70 11.14 5.21
C LEU A 161 13.86 9.89 4.34
N PHE A 162 12.96 9.69 3.38
CA PHE A 162 12.95 8.51 2.50
C PHE A 162 13.55 8.78 1.12
N GLY A 163 14.07 9.98 0.86
CA GLY A 163 14.68 10.35 -0.43
C GLY A 163 13.69 10.51 -1.59
N VAL A 164 12.38 10.39 -1.36
CA VAL A 164 11.30 10.49 -2.36
C VAL A 164 10.12 11.29 -1.82
N ASN A 165 9.32 11.88 -2.71
CA ASN A 165 8.18 12.72 -2.32
C ASN A 165 6.87 11.94 -2.07
N LEU A 166 6.88 10.61 -2.24
CA LEU A 166 5.77 9.71 -1.94
C LEU A 166 6.32 8.42 -1.29
N VAL A 167 5.99 8.22 -0.02
CA VAL A 167 6.48 7.08 0.76
C VAL A 167 5.73 5.81 0.37
N ASN A 168 4.44 5.72 0.66
CA ASN A 168 3.64 4.53 0.40
C ASN A 168 2.70 4.73 -0.80
N GLY A 169 2.60 3.73 -1.66
CA GLY A 169 1.72 3.77 -2.83
C GLY A 169 0.27 3.53 -2.43
N VAL A 170 -0.11 2.26 -2.30
CA VAL A 170 -1.40 1.82 -1.76
C VAL A 170 -1.17 1.10 -0.44
N PHE A 171 -1.50 1.75 0.66
CA PHE A 171 -1.29 1.19 1.99
C PHE A 171 -2.59 0.63 2.57
N TYR A 172 -2.60 -0.67 2.88
CA TYR A 172 -3.67 -1.33 3.64
C TYR A 172 -3.29 -1.44 5.12
N GLU A 173 -3.93 -0.63 5.95
CA GLU A 173 -3.40 -0.29 7.27
C GLU A 173 -4.43 -0.53 8.40
N GLY A 174 -4.05 -1.38 9.35
CA GLY A 174 -4.78 -1.66 10.58
C GLY A 174 -4.46 -0.67 11.68
N PHE A 175 -4.75 0.60 11.45
CA PHE A 175 -4.55 1.63 12.47
C PHE A 175 -5.39 2.89 12.22
N ILE A 176 -6.22 3.25 13.20
CA ILE A 176 -6.79 4.59 13.35
C ILE A 176 -6.75 4.94 14.84
N GLY A 177 -6.03 6.01 15.18
CA GLY A 177 -5.95 6.50 16.55
C GLY A 177 -5.24 5.54 17.51
N PRO A 178 -5.25 5.83 18.83
CA PRO A 178 -4.26 5.31 19.78
C PRO A 178 -4.25 3.77 19.96
N GLU A 179 -5.27 3.08 19.47
CA GLU A 179 -5.46 1.65 19.73
C GLU A 179 -4.96 0.71 18.61
N PHE A 180 -4.41 1.16 17.46
CA PHE A 180 -3.73 0.30 16.45
C PHE A 180 -4.37 -1.10 16.26
N LEU A 181 -5.67 -1.11 15.97
CA LEU A 181 -6.44 -2.35 15.91
C LEU A 181 -6.37 -2.96 14.50
N PRO A 182 -6.24 -4.29 14.36
CA PRO A 182 -6.04 -4.89 13.06
C PRO A 182 -7.20 -4.65 12.10
N ILE A 183 -6.87 -4.46 10.82
CA ILE A 183 -7.85 -4.36 9.72
C ILE A 183 -8.18 -5.75 9.15
N GLY A 184 -9.47 -6.02 8.94
CA GLY A 184 -9.98 -7.22 8.27
C GLY A 184 -10.51 -6.94 6.86
N GLY A 185 -10.88 -7.97 6.10
CA GLY A 185 -11.53 -7.82 4.78
C GLY A 185 -10.69 -8.34 3.62
N SER A 186 -10.61 -7.58 2.52
CA SER A 186 -9.86 -7.97 1.33
C SER A 186 -9.12 -6.82 0.68
N PHE A 187 -7.91 -7.11 0.19
CA PHE A 187 -7.06 -6.14 -0.45
C PHE A 187 -6.39 -6.74 -1.68
N THR A 188 -6.72 -6.21 -2.85
CA THR A 188 -6.12 -6.62 -4.11
C THR A 188 -5.48 -5.44 -4.82
N VAL A 189 -4.24 -5.59 -5.26
CA VAL A 189 -3.57 -4.65 -6.17
C VAL A 189 -3.05 -5.42 -7.37
N ARG A 190 -3.51 -5.03 -8.56
CA ARG A 190 -3.11 -5.73 -9.78
C ARG A 190 -2.95 -4.87 -11.02
N ASP A 191 -2.18 -5.39 -11.96
CA ASP A 191 -1.95 -4.77 -13.28
C ASP A 191 -1.51 -3.29 -13.15
N SER A 192 -0.85 -2.95 -12.05
CA SER A 192 -0.53 -1.57 -11.66
C SER A 192 0.98 -1.31 -11.77
N ALA A 193 1.36 -0.04 -11.80
CA ALA A 193 2.76 0.36 -11.95
C ALA A 193 3.13 1.41 -10.91
N PHE A 194 4.20 1.15 -10.17
CA PHE A 194 4.73 2.00 -9.11
C PHE A 194 6.15 2.37 -9.44
N ARG A 195 6.41 3.67 -9.61
CA ARG A 195 7.73 4.20 -9.98
C ARG A 195 8.22 5.19 -8.94
N ARG A 196 9.38 4.87 -8.37
CA ARG A 196 10.07 5.62 -7.32
C ARG A 196 9.26 5.82 -6.03
N VAL A 197 8.23 5.01 -5.84
CA VAL A 197 7.48 4.99 -4.58
C VAL A 197 8.31 4.18 -3.58
N ALA A 198 8.55 4.69 -2.37
CA ALA A 198 9.43 4.01 -1.42
C ALA A 198 8.92 2.60 -1.08
N SER A 199 7.62 2.46 -0.79
CA SER A 199 6.93 1.19 -0.58
C SER A 199 5.62 1.13 -1.39
N PRO A 200 5.56 0.37 -2.49
CA PRO A 200 4.42 0.31 -3.41
C PRO A 200 3.09 -0.13 -2.77
N THR A 201 3.08 -1.26 -2.07
CA THR A 201 1.85 -1.90 -1.57
C THR A 201 2.02 -2.46 -0.15
N PRO A 202 2.38 -1.63 0.83
CA PRO A 202 2.54 -2.09 2.20
C PRO A 202 1.23 -2.64 2.77
N VAL A 203 1.36 -3.66 3.62
CA VAL A 203 0.28 -4.16 4.47
C VAL A 203 0.75 -4.13 5.91
N PHE A 204 -0.04 -3.47 6.76
CA PHE A 204 0.25 -3.32 8.18
C PHE A 204 -0.90 -3.81 9.03
N ASN A 205 -0.58 -4.66 10.02
CA ASN A 205 -1.48 -5.06 11.10
C ASN A 205 -2.84 -5.57 10.60
N ALA A 206 -2.84 -6.70 9.89
CA ALA A 206 -4.06 -7.24 9.27
C ALA A 206 -4.52 -8.55 9.94
N SER A 207 -5.83 -8.75 10.08
CA SER A 207 -6.40 -9.96 10.66
C SER A 207 -7.68 -10.42 9.98
N GLY A 208 -7.80 -11.71 9.67
CA GLY A 208 -8.94 -12.24 8.92
C GLY A 208 -9.02 -11.68 7.49
N THR A 209 -7.87 -11.39 6.87
CA THR A 209 -7.78 -10.68 5.59
C THR A 209 -7.32 -11.60 4.46
N THR A 210 -7.80 -11.34 3.25
CA THR A 210 -7.20 -11.87 2.02
C THR A 210 -6.48 -10.75 1.28
N VAL A 211 -5.17 -10.88 1.11
CA VAL A 211 -4.31 -9.95 0.38
C VAL A 211 -3.76 -10.62 -0.88
N GLU A 212 -3.91 -9.97 -2.03
CA GLU A 212 -3.36 -10.41 -3.31
C GLU A 212 -2.72 -9.23 -4.06
N ILE A 213 -1.40 -9.26 -4.19
CA ILE A 213 -0.61 -8.27 -4.93
C ILE A 213 -0.02 -8.97 -6.15
N GLU A 214 -0.59 -8.71 -7.34
CA GLU A 214 -0.27 -9.49 -8.54
C GLU A 214 -0.04 -8.67 -9.82
N ASN A 215 0.83 -9.14 -10.71
CA ASN A 215 1.02 -8.54 -12.04
C ASN A 215 1.40 -7.04 -12.01
N ASN A 216 2.16 -6.61 -10.99
CA ASN A 216 2.56 -5.21 -10.88
C ASN A 216 4.01 -4.99 -11.30
N LEU A 217 4.28 -3.79 -11.82
CA LEU A 217 5.62 -3.26 -12.00
C LEU A 217 5.99 -2.37 -10.80
N MET A 218 7.11 -2.65 -10.15
CA MET A 218 7.61 -1.92 -8.99
C MET A 218 9.07 -1.54 -9.23
N GLU A 219 9.33 -0.27 -9.52
CA GLU A 219 10.61 0.18 -10.07
C GLU A 219 11.16 1.40 -9.33
N GLY A 220 12.43 1.33 -8.90
CA GLY A 220 13.18 2.45 -8.36
C GLY A 220 12.75 2.89 -6.95
N GLY A 221 12.01 2.05 -6.24
CA GLY A 221 11.62 2.23 -4.85
C GLY A 221 12.63 1.66 -3.84
N LEU A 222 12.39 1.87 -2.55
CA LEU A 222 13.18 1.23 -1.50
C LEU A 222 12.83 -0.25 -1.41
N LEU A 223 11.53 -0.56 -1.40
CA LEU A 223 10.98 -1.89 -1.27
C LEU A 223 10.15 -2.25 -2.50
N GLY A 224 10.08 -3.53 -2.85
CA GLY A 224 9.09 -4.05 -3.79
C GLY A 224 7.77 -4.37 -3.07
N GLY A 225 7.73 -5.51 -2.38
CA GLY A 225 6.64 -5.86 -1.48
C GLY A 225 7.00 -5.65 -0.01
N GLU A 226 6.02 -5.31 0.81
CA GLU A 226 6.22 -5.09 2.25
C GLU A 226 5.02 -5.63 3.05
N LEU A 227 5.31 -6.47 4.05
CA LEU A 227 4.34 -6.96 5.02
C LEU A 227 4.92 -6.77 6.43
N TYR A 228 4.35 -5.86 7.21
CA TYR A 228 4.90 -5.53 8.52
C TYR A 228 3.82 -5.36 9.59
N GLY A 229 4.21 -5.35 10.86
CA GLY A 229 3.25 -5.17 11.97
C GLY A 229 2.25 -6.31 12.15
N GLY A 230 2.58 -7.50 11.65
CA GLY A 230 1.88 -8.75 11.90
C GLY A 230 0.65 -9.05 11.03
N LEU A 231 0.32 -10.34 10.99
CA LEU A 231 -0.73 -10.91 10.16
C LEU A 231 -1.41 -12.09 10.88
N GLY A 232 -2.71 -12.00 11.16
CA GLY A 232 -3.45 -13.00 11.93
C GLY A 232 -4.56 -13.67 11.11
N GLY A 233 -4.64 -15.00 11.07
CA GLY A 233 -5.80 -15.69 10.47
C GLY A 233 -6.05 -15.32 8.99
N SER A 234 -5.00 -15.03 8.23
CA SER A 234 -5.10 -14.36 6.92
C SER A 234 -4.37 -15.11 5.80
N SER A 235 -4.61 -14.70 4.56
CA SER A 235 -3.85 -15.14 3.38
C SER A 235 -3.18 -13.93 2.75
N TYR A 236 -1.87 -14.01 2.52
CA TYR A 236 -1.10 -13.00 1.81
C TYR A 236 -0.42 -13.63 0.59
N LYS A 237 -0.60 -13.04 -0.58
CA LYS A 237 0.01 -13.48 -1.83
C LYS A 237 0.68 -12.32 -2.55
N PHE A 238 1.93 -12.51 -2.94
CA PHE A 238 2.72 -11.61 -3.78
C PHE A 238 3.18 -12.37 -5.03
N LEU A 239 2.51 -12.15 -6.15
CA LEU A 239 2.54 -13.04 -7.31
C LEU A 239 2.86 -12.33 -8.62
N ASN A 240 3.74 -12.89 -9.45
CA ASN A 240 3.94 -12.41 -10.82
C ASN A 240 4.23 -10.89 -10.93
N ASN A 241 4.97 -10.34 -9.96
CA ASN A 241 5.40 -8.95 -9.99
C ASN A 241 6.82 -8.81 -10.58
N GLU A 242 7.06 -7.68 -11.23
CA GLU A 242 8.38 -7.26 -11.70
C GLU A 242 8.94 -6.24 -10.71
N VAL A 243 10.05 -6.56 -10.05
CA VAL A 243 10.55 -5.84 -8.87
C VAL A 243 12.00 -5.40 -9.02
N GLN A 244 12.17 -4.09 -9.07
CA GLN A 244 13.46 -3.42 -8.99
C GLN A 244 13.45 -2.43 -7.81
N ALA A 245 14.10 -2.83 -6.72
CA ALA A 245 14.12 -2.10 -5.46
C ALA A 245 15.54 -2.00 -4.89
N THR A 246 15.82 -0.97 -4.09
CA THR A 246 17.18 -0.71 -3.61
C THR A 246 17.51 -1.32 -2.24
N LEU A 247 16.51 -1.59 -1.40
CA LEU A 247 16.67 -2.15 -0.05
C LEU A 247 16.30 -3.64 0.00
N ALA A 248 15.08 -3.99 -0.42
CA ALA A 248 14.63 -5.38 -0.50
C ALA A 248 13.60 -5.54 -1.63
N GLY A 249 13.66 -6.66 -2.36
CA GLY A 249 12.64 -7.00 -3.35
C GLY A 249 11.30 -7.34 -2.67
N PHE A 250 11.38 -8.01 -1.54
CA PHE A 250 10.25 -8.21 -0.64
C PHE A 250 10.76 -8.19 0.79
N ASP A 251 10.05 -7.53 1.69
CA ASP A 251 10.38 -7.51 3.12
C ASP A 251 9.20 -7.90 4.00
N LEU A 252 9.48 -8.73 5.00
CA LEU A 252 8.56 -9.11 6.07
C LEU A 252 9.26 -8.99 7.40
N TYR A 253 8.81 -8.05 8.22
CA TYR A 253 9.41 -7.74 9.51
C TYR A 253 8.37 -7.36 10.58
N ASP A 254 8.77 -7.48 11.85
CA ASP A 254 7.89 -7.16 12.98
C ASP A 254 7.90 -5.64 13.25
N ALA A 255 6.71 -5.06 13.39
CA ALA A 255 6.55 -3.66 13.80
C ALA A 255 5.52 -3.57 14.93
N CYS A 256 6.01 -3.73 16.16
CA CYS A 256 5.19 -3.86 17.36
C CYS A 256 4.93 -2.49 17.97
N THR A 257 4.21 -1.64 17.23
CA THR A 257 4.06 -0.21 17.52
C THR A 257 3.11 0.09 18.69
N ALA A 258 2.21 -0.84 19.04
CA ALA A 258 1.29 -0.72 20.17
C ALA A 258 0.99 -2.08 20.83
N SER A 259 0.42 -2.07 22.04
CA SER A 259 0.03 -3.31 22.74
C SER A 259 -1.09 -4.10 22.05
N THR A 260 -1.84 -3.42 21.20
CA THR A 260 -3.01 -3.91 20.46
C THR A 260 -2.69 -4.25 19.00
N SER A 261 -1.52 -3.85 18.50
CA SER A 261 -1.05 -4.26 17.17
C SER A 261 -0.58 -5.72 17.21
N LEU A 262 -0.75 -6.41 16.09
CA LEU A 262 -0.06 -7.67 15.87
C LEU A 262 1.47 -7.43 15.80
N CYS A 263 2.23 -8.44 16.18
CA CYS A 263 3.70 -8.38 16.31
C CYS A 263 4.33 -9.70 15.82
N ALA A 264 3.63 -10.40 14.94
CA ALA A 264 4.04 -11.65 14.31
C ALA A 264 3.03 -12.05 13.22
N VAL A 265 3.43 -12.97 12.34
CA VAL A 265 2.52 -13.72 11.47
C VAL A 265 2.03 -14.96 12.21
N SER A 266 0.73 -15.22 12.25
CA SER A 266 0.16 -16.41 12.91
C SER A 266 -1.15 -16.85 12.27
N ASN A 267 -1.40 -18.17 12.27
CA ASN A 267 -2.59 -18.80 11.67
C ASN A 267 -2.83 -18.33 10.22
N SER A 268 -1.75 -18.10 9.46
CA SER A 268 -1.80 -17.40 8.18
C SER A 268 -1.03 -18.15 7.11
N THR A 269 -1.35 -17.85 5.85
CA THR A 269 -0.56 -18.30 4.70
C THR A 269 0.13 -17.10 4.07
N VAL A 270 1.43 -17.23 3.80
CA VAL A 270 2.23 -16.26 3.06
C VAL A 270 2.82 -16.96 1.85
N ARG A 271 2.51 -16.48 0.65
CA ARG A 271 3.02 -17.01 -0.61
C ARG A 271 3.68 -15.91 -1.43
N ILE A 272 4.93 -16.10 -1.79
CA ILE A 272 5.70 -15.24 -2.69
C ILE A 272 6.13 -16.10 -3.87
N ALA A 273 5.51 -15.90 -5.04
CA ALA A 273 5.75 -16.79 -6.16
C ALA A 273 5.69 -16.11 -7.52
N ASP A 274 6.37 -16.70 -8.51
CA ASP A 274 6.32 -16.27 -9.91
C ASP A 274 6.83 -14.83 -10.15
N ASN A 275 7.54 -14.22 -9.20
CA ASN A 275 8.04 -12.84 -9.34
C ASN A 275 9.41 -12.79 -10.01
N GLN A 276 9.72 -11.65 -10.62
CA GLN A 276 11.05 -11.32 -11.15
C GLN A 276 11.71 -10.24 -10.27
N PHE A 277 12.85 -10.57 -9.67
CA PHE A 277 13.64 -9.67 -8.82
C PHE A 277 14.96 -9.30 -9.50
N PHE A 278 15.25 -8.00 -9.67
CA PHE A 278 16.39 -7.54 -10.48
C PHE A 278 17.61 -7.04 -9.69
N ASP A 279 17.43 -6.59 -8.45
CA ASP A 279 18.52 -5.98 -7.67
C ASP A 279 18.59 -6.52 -6.24
N GLN A 280 17.43 -6.80 -5.65
CA GLN A 280 17.31 -7.27 -4.27
C GLN A 280 16.36 -8.47 -4.18
N GLY A 281 16.70 -9.40 -3.28
CA GLY A 281 15.93 -10.62 -3.04
C GLY A 281 14.82 -10.45 -2.00
N ILE A 282 14.42 -11.59 -1.43
CA ILE A 282 13.37 -11.69 -0.43
C ILE A 282 14.00 -11.72 0.97
N VAL A 283 13.51 -10.87 1.86
CA VAL A 283 13.91 -10.80 3.27
C VAL A 283 12.69 -11.13 4.13
N ILE A 284 12.80 -12.17 4.95
CA ILE A 284 11.79 -12.52 5.95
C ILE A 284 12.50 -12.57 7.30
N GLU A 285 12.44 -11.46 8.03
CA GLU A 285 13.02 -11.33 9.36
C GLU A 285 11.99 -11.31 10.50
N GLY A 286 10.73 -11.09 10.16
CA GLY A 286 9.61 -11.09 11.10
C GLY A 286 9.34 -12.46 11.72
N THR A 287 8.65 -12.43 12.85
CA THR A 287 8.33 -13.62 13.63
C THR A 287 7.25 -14.44 12.93
N LEU A 288 7.57 -15.69 12.58
CA LEU A 288 6.57 -16.68 12.20
C LEU A 288 6.13 -17.39 13.48
N GLY A 289 4.86 -17.20 13.84
CA GLY A 289 4.24 -17.83 14.99
C GLY A 289 3.54 -19.14 14.64
N SER A 290 2.55 -19.51 15.44
CA SER A 290 1.84 -20.78 15.26
C SER A 290 1.09 -20.87 13.92
N ASN A 291 1.08 -22.07 13.32
CA ASN A 291 0.28 -22.43 12.15
C ASN A 291 0.48 -21.51 10.93
N VAL A 292 1.73 -21.11 10.66
CA VAL A 292 2.06 -20.33 9.46
C VAL A 292 2.42 -21.27 8.31
N LYS A 293 1.85 -21.02 7.13
CA LYS A 293 2.26 -21.68 5.87
C LYS A 293 3.03 -20.68 5.03
N CYS A 294 4.35 -20.75 5.09
CA CYS A 294 5.27 -19.88 4.34
C CYS A 294 5.77 -20.60 3.10
N ARG A 295 5.54 -20.01 1.91
CA ARG A 295 5.88 -20.60 0.60
C ARG A 295 6.56 -19.57 -0.30
N ILE A 296 7.74 -19.93 -0.79
CA ILE A 296 8.51 -19.14 -1.74
C ILE A 296 8.84 -20.06 -2.92
N ASP A 297 8.13 -19.93 -4.02
CA ASP A 297 8.22 -20.91 -5.11
C ASP A 297 8.33 -20.18 -6.46
N ASP A 298 9.11 -20.69 -7.40
CA ASP A 298 9.12 -20.26 -8.80
C ASP A 298 9.45 -18.75 -9.03
N ASN A 299 10.32 -18.15 -8.20
CA ASN A 299 10.76 -16.76 -8.40
C ASN A 299 12.06 -16.71 -9.21
N GLU A 300 12.16 -15.71 -10.09
CA GLU A 300 13.35 -15.44 -10.89
C GLU A 300 14.19 -14.32 -10.25
N PHE A 301 15.50 -14.53 -10.19
CA PHE A 301 16.44 -13.58 -9.60
C PHE A 301 17.54 -13.23 -10.62
N GLN A 302 17.57 -11.98 -11.04
CA GLN A 302 18.58 -11.44 -11.95
C GLN A 302 19.47 -10.50 -11.14
N HIS A 303 20.80 -10.62 -11.23
CA HIS A 303 21.76 -9.76 -10.51
C HIS A 303 21.63 -9.67 -8.97
N VAL A 304 20.74 -10.45 -8.36
CA VAL A 304 20.56 -10.52 -6.90
C VAL A 304 21.66 -11.36 -6.25
N GLN A 305 22.41 -10.76 -5.33
CA GLN A 305 23.49 -11.44 -4.60
C GLN A 305 22.97 -12.42 -3.53
N LEU A 306 21.98 -11.99 -2.74
CA LEU A 306 21.30 -12.78 -1.73
C LEU A 306 19.83 -12.89 -2.11
N GLN A 307 19.41 -14.06 -2.58
CA GLN A 307 18.05 -14.26 -3.10
C GLN A 307 17.03 -14.42 -1.97
N LEU A 308 17.44 -15.04 -0.86
CA LEU A 308 16.58 -15.27 0.30
C LEU A 308 17.33 -15.10 1.62
N TYR A 309 16.76 -14.30 2.51
CA TYR A 309 17.11 -14.27 3.93
C TYR A 309 15.92 -14.74 4.77
N LEU A 310 16.15 -15.75 5.63
CA LEU A 310 15.22 -16.22 6.65
C LEU A 310 15.82 -15.95 8.04
N GLY A 311 15.18 -15.07 8.79
CA GLY A 311 15.63 -14.63 10.11
C GLY A 311 15.44 -15.68 11.23
N PRO A 312 16.00 -15.43 12.43
CA PRO A 312 16.03 -16.42 13.51
C PRO A 312 14.66 -16.87 14.05
N ALA A 313 13.64 -16.03 13.89
CA ALA A 313 12.28 -16.30 14.33
C ALA A 313 11.40 -16.93 13.23
N THR A 314 11.98 -17.28 12.08
CA THR A 314 11.29 -18.01 11.02
C THR A 314 11.33 -19.51 11.26
N HIS A 315 10.28 -20.20 10.84
CA HIS A 315 10.24 -21.65 10.83
C HIS A 315 9.27 -22.21 9.78
N ASP A 316 9.49 -23.46 9.39
CA ASP A 316 8.64 -24.25 8.49
C ASP A 316 8.32 -23.57 7.13
N CYS A 317 9.16 -22.62 6.68
CA CYS A 317 9.10 -22.09 5.33
C CYS A 317 9.56 -23.14 4.31
N VAL A 318 8.88 -23.23 3.18
CA VAL A 318 9.35 -24.01 2.03
C VAL A 318 9.72 -23.05 0.90
N ALA A 319 11.00 -23.07 0.52
CA ALA A 319 11.54 -22.27 -0.56
C ALA A 319 12.17 -23.15 -1.66
N ARG A 320 11.87 -22.85 -2.92
CA ARG A 320 12.35 -23.61 -4.09
C ARG A 320 13.10 -22.73 -5.07
N ASP A 321 14.03 -23.38 -5.78
CA ASP A 321 14.84 -22.76 -6.84
C ASP A 321 15.67 -21.55 -6.35
N ILE A 322 16.17 -21.64 -5.10
CA ILE A 322 16.96 -20.59 -4.45
C ILE A 322 18.45 -20.93 -4.48
N ASN A 323 19.21 -20.19 -5.29
CA ASN A 323 20.64 -20.41 -5.50
C ASN A 323 21.53 -19.81 -4.40
N SER A 324 21.11 -18.71 -3.78
CA SER A 324 21.87 -17.99 -2.75
C SER A 324 20.98 -17.59 -1.58
N TYR A 325 21.21 -18.16 -0.39
CA TYR A 325 20.37 -17.90 0.77
C TYR A 325 21.13 -17.93 2.10
N VAL A 326 20.56 -17.24 3.09
CA VAL A 326 20.90 -17.34 4.50
C VAL A 326 19.65 -17.79 5.25
N ASP A 327 19.79 -18.87 6.02
CA ASP A 327 18.71 -19.42 6.83
C ASP A 327 19.17 -19.53 8.29
N LEU A 328 18.62 -18.66 9.13
CA LEU A 328 18.86 -18.63 10.57
C LEU A 328 17.69 -19.25 11.36
N GLY A 329 16.63 -19.65 10.67
CA GLY A 329 15.41 -20.17 11.26
C GLY A 329 15.49 -21.66 11.61
N LYS A 330 14.33 -22.28 11.81
CA LYS A 330 14.22 -23.69 12.20
C LYS A 330 13.29 -24.46 11.27
N ASN A 331 13.69 -25.66 10.86
CA ASN A 331 12.89 -26.54 10.00
C ASN A 331 12.44 -25.89 8.68
N ASN A 332 13.15 -24.86 8.22
CA ASN A 332 12.95 -24.32 6.89
C ASN A 332 13.51 -25.33 5.86
N HIS A 333 12.86 -25.40 4.70
CA HIS A 333 13.22 -26.28 3.62
C HIS A 333 13.53 -25.46 2.37
N VAL A 334 14.80 -25.11 2.20
CA VAL A 334 15.29 -24.36 1.03
C VAL A 334 15.95 -25.33 0.06
N THR A 335 15.52 -25.30 -1.19
CA THR A 335 16.07 -26.13 -2.28
C THR A 335 16.63 -25.25 -3.40
N ARG A 336 17.67 -25.76 -4.05
CA ARG A 336 18.29 -25.18 -5.24
C ARG A 336 17.69 -25.77 -6.50
#